data_AF-A0A7C0U3V3-F1
#
_entry.id   AF-A0A7C0U3V3-F1
#
_cell.length_a   1.000
_cell.length_b   1.000
_cell.length_c   1.000
_cell.angle_alpha   90.00
_cell.angle_beta   90.00
_cell.angle_gamma   90.00
#
_symmetry.space_group_name_H-M   'P 1'
#
loop_
_entity.id
_entity.type
_entity.pdbx_description
1 polymer ?
#
loop_
_entity_poly.entity_id
_entity_poly.type
_entity_poly.pdbx_seq_one_letter_code
_entity_poly.pdbx_strand_id
1 'polypeptide(L)'
;MAPIKTEEGKIVASPLERLKYLKLKLISLKATLSPNHPDIKRLEKEIKALEAQVGNVDNIQEKIKELNHLKTEFADLKSRLGPKHPDVIKLAKKIKALENEMSKTNSTKTNSTKESAFIEPDNPAYINLLTQISSIDVQIKSLKQRKDEIKKKIEEYQKKLENIPLVEKTYNLLLSDYENTRRKYNELMDKLMEAKIAQELEESQRGERFVIIDPPLVPQKPVKPKRLAITFIGFVLALGAGIACLAFMEYIDHSIKSPEEVQELINIPLYISIPYIETEEEKRRQKKKQLLFILCIGLIIILALILFHFFVMPLDIFWIKLQRKISRIFI
;
A
#
# COMPACT_ATOMS: atom_id res chain seq x y z
N MET A 1 10.46 -22.22 82.73
CA MET A 1 10.12 -22.81 84.04
C MET A 1 10.25 -24.32 83.92
N ALA A 2 11.08 -24.97 84.74
CA ALA A 2 11.21 -26.42 84.70
C ALA A 2 9.93 -27.08 85.26
N PRO A 3 9.41 -28.14 84.61
CA PRO A 3 8.25 -28.87 85.11
C PRO A 3 8.60 -29.55 86.44
N ILE A 4 7.71 -29.45 87.42
CA ILE A 4 7.87 -30.14 88.70
C ILE A 4 7.09 -31.46 88.66
N LYS A 5 7.74 -32.53 89.11
CA LYS A 5 7.06 -33.81 89.33
C LYS A 5 6.35 -33.77 90.67
N THR A 6 5.07 -34.12 90.68
CA THR A 6 4.33 -34.40 91.90
C THR A 6 4.84 -35.67 92.56
N GLU A 7 4.56 -35.86 93.85
CA GLU A 7 4.90 -37.08 94.58
C GLU A 7 4.21 -38.34 93.98
N GLU A 8 3.17 -38.15 93.16
CA GLU A 8 2.47 -39.18 92.38
C GLU A 8 3.06 -39.40 90.96
N GLY A 9 4.20 -38.78 90.63
CA GLY A 9 4.86 -38.94 89.33
C GLY A 9 4.22 -38.18 88.16
N LYS A 10 3.10 -37.48 88.36
CA LYS A 10 2.49 -36.62 87.34
C LYS A 10 3.30 -35.34 87.17
N ILE A 11 3.61 -35.02 85.91
CA ILE A 11 4.37 -33.83 85.51
C ILE A 11 3.39 -32.67 85.48
N VAL A 12 3.57 -31.70 86.38
CA VAL A 12 2.71 -30.52 86.41
C VAL A 12 3.36 -29.43 85.57
N ALA A 13 2.92 -29.35 84.31
CA ALA A 13 3.47 -28.45 83.31
C ALA A 13 2.79 -27.07 83.33
N SER A 14 1.51 -27.01 83.73
CA SER A 14 0.73 -25.76 83.74
C SER A 14 0.97 -24.95 85.03
N PRO A 15 1.20 -23.63 84.95
CA PRO A 15 1.29 -22.75 86.12
C PRO A 15 0.09 -22.84 87.07
N LEU A 16 -1.12 -23.10 86.54
CA LEU A 16 -2.37 -23.24 87.31
C LEU A 16 -2.38 -24.54 88.13
N GLU A 17 -2.05 -25.66 87.49
CA GLU A 17 -1.96 -26.96 88.16
C GLU A 17 -0.85 -26.95 89.22
N ARG A 18 0.26 -26.23 88.95
CA ARG A 18 1.37 -26.04 89.91
C ARG A 18 0.93 -25.23 91.12
N LEU A 19 0.15 -24.17 90.91
CA LEU A 19 -0.44 -23.38 91.99
C LEU A 19 -1.37 -24.24 92.87
N LYS A 20 -2.25 -25.03 92.25
CA LYS A 20 -3.17 -25.93 92.96
C LYS A 20 -2.41 -26.96 93.79
N TYR A 21 -1.37 -27.56 93.23
CA TYR A 21 -0.50 -28.50 93.94
C TYR A 21 0.22 -27.85 95.13
N LEU A 22 0.83 -26.67 94.94
CA LEU A 22 1.53 -25.97 96.01
C LEU A 22 0.59 -25.52 97.12
N LYS A 23 -0.64 -25.09 96.82
CA LYS A 23 -1.68 -24.81 97.83
C LYS A 23 -2.04 -26.04 98.65
N LEU A 24 -2.20 -27.20 98.02
CA LEU A 24 -2.45 -28.45 98.72
C LEU A 24 -1.27 -28.87 99.61
N LYS A 25 -0.03 -28.69 99.11
CA LYS A 25 1.20 -28.92 99.88
C LYS A 25 1.37 -27.93 101.04
N LEU A 26 0.89 -26.69 100.90
CA LEU A 26 0.85 -25.72 101.98
C LEU A 26 -0.10 -26.18 103.10
N ILE A 27 -1.29 -26.66 102.72
CA ILE A 27 -2.31 -27.12 103.67
C ILE A 27 -1.78 -28.32 104.46
N SER A 28 -1.14 -29.29 103.79
CA SER A 28 -0.56 -30.44 104.48
C SER A 28 0.60 -30.04 105.40
N LEU A 29 1.50 -29.14 104.97
CA LEU A 29 2.62 -28.69 105.80
C LEU A 29 2.18 -27.85 107.01
N LYS A 30 1.14 -27.02 106.87
CA LYS A 30 0.54 -26.25 107.99
C LYS A 30 -0.10 -27.16 109.05
N ALA A 31 -0.50 -28.38 108.70
CA ALA A 31 -1.05 -29.34 109.65
C ALA A 31 0.04 -30.00 110.52
N THR A 32 1.29 -30.06 110.05
CA THR A 32 2.41 -30.74 110.73
C THR A 32 3.48 -29.81 111.30
N LEU A 33 3.59 -28.56 110.84
CA LEU A 33 4.67 -27.63 111.21
C LEU A 33 4.13 -26.32 111.81
N SER A 34 4.89 -25.71 112.71
CA SER A 34 4.54 -24.42 113.35
C SER A 34 4.41 -23.28 112.32
N PRO A 35 3.48 -22.32 112.48
CA PRO A 35 3.19 -21.27 111.49
C PRO A 35 4.40 -20.42 111.05
N ASN A 36 5.47 -20.37 111.85
CA ASN A 36 6.65 -19.55 111.58
C ASN A 36 7.80 -20.30 110.90
N HIS A 37 7.60 -21.56 110.48
CA HIS A 37 8.63 -22.39 109.87
C HIS A 37 9.11 -21.80 108.51
N PRO A 38 10.43 -21.80 108.24
CA PRO A 38 10.99 -21.20 107.02
C PRO A 38 10.40 -21.77 105.72
N ASP A 39 10.05 -23.06 105.70
CA ASP A 39 9.45 -23.70 104.52
C ASP A 39 8.03 -23.23 104.22
N ILE A 40 7.22 -22.95 105.25
CA ILE A 40 5.87 -22.41 105.06
C ILE A 40 5.96 -21.01 104.46
N LYS A 41 6.86 -20.16 104.99
CA LYS A 41 7.10 -18.82 104.45
C LYS A 41 7.63 -18.84 103.01
N ARG A 42 8.49 -19.81 102.67
CA ARG A 42 8.99 -20.00 101.30
C ARG A 42 7.86 -20.41 100.36
N LEU A 43 7.04 -21.36 100.77
CA LEU A 43 5.91 -21.86 99.97
C LEU A 43 4.81 -20.78 99.81
N GLU A 44 4.51 -20.01 100.85
CA GLU A 44 3.57 -18.88 100.78
C GLU A 44 4.07 -17.80 99.82
N LYS A 45 5.37 -17.48 99.82
CA LYS A 45 5.97 -16.56 98.84
C LYS A 45 5.90 -17.11 97.42
N GLU A 46 6.17 -18.41 97.23
CA GLU A 46 6.10 -19.06 95.91
C GLU A 46 4.66 -19.13 95.40
N ILE A 47 3.69 -19.45 96.26
CA ILE A 47 2.26 -19.42 95.96
C ILE A 47 1.83 -18.00 95.61
N LYS A 48 2.18 -16.99 96.41
CA LYS A 48 1.79 -15.59 96.14
C LYS A 48 2.35 -15.08 94.81
N ALA A 49 3.58 -15.47 94.46
CA ALA A 49 4.17 -15.17 93.16
C ALA A 49 3.45 -15.88 92.01
N LEU A 50 3.06 -17.15 92.21
CA LEU A 50 2.29 -17.92 91.23
C LEU A 50 0.83 -17.45 91.13
N GLU A 51 0.19 -17.02 92.20
CA GLU A 51 -1.17 -16.45 92.20
C GLU A 51 -1.20 -15.15 91.40
N ALA A 52 -0.19 -14.28 91.54
CA ALA A 52 -0.07 -13.07 90.73
C ALA A 52 0.13 -13.38 89.24
N GLN A 53 0.80 -14.50 88.92
CA GLN A 53 1.03 -14.95 87.55
C GLN A 53 -0.19 -15.68 86.95
N VAL A 54 -0.88 -16.49 87.74
CA VAL A 54 -2.03 -17.31 87.34
C VAL A 54 -3.32 -16.50 87.33
N GLY A 55 -3.54 -15.56 88.26
CA GLY A 55 -4.72 -14.67 88.22
C GLY A 55 -4.81 -13.81 86.95
N ASN A 56 -3.68 -13.62 86.25
CA ASN A 56 -3.66 -13.00 84.94
C ASN A 56 -3.93 -14.01 83.81
N VAL A 57 -3.51 -15.27 83.96
CA VAL A 57 -3.74 -16.36 82.99
C VAL A 57 -5.17 -16.90 83.06
N ASP A 58 -5.77 -17.02 84.25
CA ASP A 58 -7.16 -17.43 84.47
C ASP A 58 -8.11 -16.38 83.87
N ASN A 59 -7.86 -15.08 84.11
CA ASN A 59 -8.62 -14.00 83.46
C ASN A 59 -8.53 -14.04 81.93
N ILE A 60 -7.38 -14.40 81.37
CA ILE A 60 -7.21 -14.54 79.93
C ILE A 60 -7.95 -15.79 79.42
N GLN A 61 -7.86 -16.93 80.12
CA GLN A 61 -8.55 -18.16 79.74
C GLN A 61 -10.07 -18.08 79.88
N GLU A 62 -10.60 -17.41 80.92
CA GLU A 62 -12.03 -17.13 81.07
C GLU A 62 -12.52 -16.20 79.96
N LYS A 63 -11.77 -15.13 79.64
CA LYS A 63 -12.08 -14.25 78.50
C LYS A 63 -12.02 -14.98 77.16
N ILE A 64 -11.12 -15.95 76.99
CA ILE A 64 -11.07 -16.81 75.78
C ILE A 64 -12.33 -17.70 75.69
N LYS A 65 -12.75 -18.30 76.80
CA LYS A 65 -13.97 -19.12 76.85
C LYS A 65 -15.22 -18.28 76.58
N GLU A 66 -15.32 -17.10 77.19
CA GLU A 66 -16.42 -16.15 76.99
C GLU A 66 -16.49 -15.64 75.55
N LEU A 67 -15.34 -15.34 74.94
CA LEU A 67 -15.24 -14.96 73.54
C LEU A 67 -15.71 -16.07 72.60
N ASN A 68 -15.34 -17.33 72.90
CA ASN A 68 -15.79 -18.47 72.12
C ASN A 68 -17.30 -18.68 72.24
N HIS A 69 -17.86 -18.54 73.44
CA HIS A 69 -19.31 -18.60 73.67
C HIS A 69 -20.05 -17.50 72.91
N LEU A 70 -19.58 -16.25 72.97
CA LEU A 70 -20.17 -15.13 72.21
C LEU A 70 -20.07 -15.37 70.70
N LYS A 71 -18.99 -15.96 70.19
CA LYS A 71 -18.85 -16.31 68.77
C LYS A 71 -19.84 -17.40 68.33
N THR A 72 -20.10 -18.39 69.18
CA THR A 72 -21.11 -19.42 68.88
C THR A 72 -22.52 -18.84 68.88
N GLU A 73 -22.84 -17.98 69.84
CA GLU A 73 -24.14 -17.29 69.93
C GLU A 73 -24.34 -16.33 68.75
N PHE A 74 -23.27 -15.63 68.32
CA PHE A 74 -23.29 -14.81 67.11
C PHE A 74 -23.61 -15.62 65.86
N ALA A 75 -23.01 -16.80 65.70
CA ALA A 75 -23.22 -17.65 64.55
C ALA A 75 -24.67 -18.17 64.48
N ASP A 76 -25.24 -18.58 65.62
CA ASP A 76 -26.63 -19.03 65.72
C ASP A 76 -27.62 -17.87 65.44
N LEU A 77 -27.44 -16.71 66.08
CA LEU A 77 -28.30 -15.55 65.86
C LEU A 77 -28.20 -14.98 64.44
N LYS A 78 -26.99 -14.95 63.85
CA LYS A 78 -26.79 -14.52 62.46
C LYS A 78 -27.47 -15.46 61.46
N SER A 79 -27.51 -16.76 61.76
CA SER A 79 -28.23 -17.76 60.96
C SER A 79 -29.74 -17.58 61.04
N ARG A 80 -30.28 -17.30 62.25
CA ARG A 80 -31.73 -17.16 62.49
C ARG A 80 -32.33 -15.82 62.06
N LEU A 81 -31.65 -14.71 62.37
CA LEU A 81 -32.21 -13.36 62.25
C LEU A 81 -31.57 -12.52 61.12
N GLY A 82 -30.55 -13.05 60.45
CA GLY A 82 -29.86 -12.39 59.34
C GLY A 82 -28.89 -11.28 59.77
N PRO A 83 -28.05 -10.79 58.84
CA PRO A 83 -26.91 -9.92 59.16
C PRO A 83 -27.26 -8.49 59.60
N LYS A 84 -28.52 -8.05 59.41
CA LYS A 84 -28.97 -6.67 59.71
C LYS A 84 -29.78 -6.54 61.01
N HIS A 85 -30.01 -7.63 61.73
CA HIS A 85 -30.79 -7.60 62.98
C HIS A 85 -30.07 -6.81 64.08
N PRO A 86 -30.76 -5.93 64.85
CA PRO A 86 -30.12 -5.09 65.87
C PRO A 86 -29.32 -5.88 66.92
N ASP A 87 -29.75 -7.09 67.28
CA ASP A 87 -29.05 -7.90 68.28
C ASP A 87 -27.77 -8.56 67.74
N VAL A 88 -27.73 -8.88 66.45
CA VAL A 88 -26.50 -9.35 65.77
C VAL A 88 -25.46 -8.23 65.74
N ILE A 89 -25.90 -6.98 65.55
CA ILE A 89 -25.03 -5.80 65.57
C ILE A 89 -24.49 -5.53 66.98
N LYS A 90 -25.33 -5.64 68.02
CA LYS A 90 -24.89 -5.49 69.42
C LYS A 90 -23.86 -6.55 69.79
N LEU A 91 -24.08 -7.80 69.39
CA LEU A 91 -23.19 -8.91 69.72
C LEU A 91 -21.89 -8.84 68.91
N ALA A 92 -21.93 -8.42 67.65
CA ALA A 92 -20.73 -8.09 66.87
C ALA A 92 -19.89 -6.99 67.53
N LYS A 93 -20.52 -5.94 68.07
CA LYS A 93 -19.83 -4.89 68.83
C LYS A 93 -19.19 -5.43 70.10
N LYS A 94 -19.88 -6.30 70.85
CA LYS A 94 -19.34 -6.96 72.05
C LYS A 94 -18.12 -7.84 71.72
N ILE A 95 -18.21 -8.67 70.67
CA ILE A 95 -17.08 -9.50 70.21
C ILE A 95 -15.90 -8.62 69.83
N LYS A 96 -16.12 -7.57 69.04
CA LYS A 96 -15.05 -6.66 68.60
C LYS A 96 -14.41 -5.92 69.77
N ALA A 97 -15.18 -5.54 70.79
CA ALA A 97 -14.65 -4.92 72.00
C ALA A 97 -13.78 -5.91 72.80
N LEU A 98 -14.25 -7.14 72.99
CA LEU A 98 -13.54 -8.19 73.72
C LEU A 98 -12.27 -8.66 72.99
N GLU A 99 -12.31 -8.76 71.66
CA GLU A 99 -11.15 -9.04 70.81
C GLU A 99 -10.07 -7.94 70.95
N ASN A 100 -10.49 -6.67 70.96
CA ASN A 100 -9.58 -5.54 71.13
C ASN A 100 -8.96 -5.48 72.54
N GLU A 101 -9.70 -5.90 73.57
CA GLU A 101 -9.14 -6.06 74.93
C GLU A 101 -8.10 -7.18 74.97
N MET A 102 -8.40 -8.33 74.38
CA MET A 102 -7.46 -9.45 74.29
C MET A 102 -6.21 -9.11 73.48
N SER A 103 -6.32 -8.36 72.38
CA SER A 103 -5.15 -7.93 71.60
C SER A 103 -4.26 -6.97 72.39
N LYS A 104 -4.85 -6.07 73.19
CA LYS A 104 -4.10 -5.13 74.06
C LYS A 104 -3.37 -5.86 75.20
N THR A 105 -3.99 -6.90 75.77
CA THR A 105 -3.35 -7.74 76.80
C THR A 105 -2.24 -8.63 76.22
N ASN A 106 -2.38 -9.11 74.98
CA ASN A 106 -1.36 -9.93 74.32
C ASN A 106 -0.15 -9.12 73.79
N SER A 107 -0.33 -7.84 73.46
CA SER A 107 0.76 -6.96 72.97
C SER A 107 1.87 -6.65 74.00
N THR A 108 1.71 -7.00 75.28
CA THR A 108 2.78 -6.81 76.30
C THR A 108 3.70 -8.02 76.48
N LYS A 109 3.48 -9.14 75.78
CA LYS A 109 4.39 -10.30 75.76
C LYS A 109 4.36 -10.98 74.40
N THR A 110 5.19 -10.54 73.44
CA THR A 110 5.45 -11.38 72.26
C THR A 110 6.87 -11.17 71.75
N ASN A 111 7.82 -11.87 72.38
CA ASN A 111 9.06 -12.34 71.76
C ASN A 111 9.36 -13.73 72.31
N SER A 112 8.53 -14.71 71.96
CA SER A 112 8.89 -16.14 72.03
C SER A 112 7.93 -16.94 71.13
N THR A 113 8.49 -17.58 70.12
CA THR A 113 8.08 -18.88 69.55
C THR A 113 6.59 -19.12 69.29
N LYS A 114 6.22 -18.99 68.01
CA LYS A 114 5.07 -19.69 67.41
C LYS A 114 5.36 -21.21 67.42
N GLU A 115 5.16 -21.85 68.55
CA GLU A 115 4.88 -23.28 68.60
C GLU A 115 3.40 -23.43 68.95
N SER A 116 2.64 -23.87 67.95
CA SER A 116 1.27 -24.32 68.12
C SER A 116 1.25 -25.43 69.17
N ALA A 117 0.67 -25.15 70.34
CA ALA A 117 0.20 -26.21 71.23
C ALA A 117 -0.96 -26.93 70.52
N PHE A 118 -0.62 -28.00 69.80
CA PHE A 118 -1.59 -28.98 69.33
C PHE A 118 -2.12 -29.70 70.57
N ILE A 119 -3.31 -29.32 71.02
CA ILE A 119 -4.10 -30.18 71.91
C ILE A 119 -4.69 -31.23 70.98
N GLU A 120 -4.15 -32.45 71.00
CA GLU A 120 -4.76 -33.59 70.34
C GLU A 120 -6.18 -33.79 70.91
N PRO A 121 -7.24 -33.68 70.08
CA PRO A 121 -8.60 -33.89 70.53
C PRO A 121 -8.92 -35.40 70.58
N ASP A 122 -9.20 -35.94 71.77
CA ASP A 122 -9.57 -37.35 72.00
C ASP A 122 -10.95 -37.75 71.42
N ASN A 123 -11.69 -36.84 70.75
CA ASN A 123 -13.03 -37.13 70.23
C ASN A 123 -12.99 -37.53 68.73
N PRO A 124 -13.29 -38.80 68.37
CA PRO A 124 -13.23 -39.28 66.98
C PRO A 124 -14.19 -38.56 66.02
N ALA A 125 -15.30 -37.99 66.51
CA ALA A 125 -16.19 -37.18 65.66
C ALA A 125 -15.55 -35.84 65.26
N TYR A 126 -14.76 -35.24 66.15
CA TYR A 126 -14.03 -33.99 65.89
C TYR A 126 -12.88 -34.21 64.91
N ILE A 127 -12.15 -35.32 65.04
CA ILE A 127 -11.08 -35.69 64.09
C ILE A 127 -11.64 -35.85 62.68
N ASN A 128 -12.77 -36.53 62.50
CA ASN A 128 -13.41 -36.67 61.20
C ASN A 128 -13.80 -35.30 60.60
N LEU A 129 -14.40 -34.41 61.38
CA LEU A 129 -14.71 -33.04 60.94
C LEU A 129 -13.45 -32.25 60.55
N LEU A 130 -12.38 -32.36 61.33
CA LEU A 130 -11.10 -31.71 61.03
C LEU A 130 -10.49 -32.23 59.72
N THR A 131 -10.57 -33.55 59.47
CA THR A 131 -10.12 -34.13 58.19
C THR A 131 -10.99 -33.68 57.00
N GLN A 132 -12.31 -33.50 57.20
CA GLN A 132 -13.17 -32.95 56.15
C GLN A 132 -12.81 -31.50 55.85
N ILE A 133 -12.64 -30.66 56.88
CA ILE A 133 -12.23 -29.25 56.73
C ILE A 133 -10.89 -29.17 56.00
N SER A 134 -9.89 -29.96 56.39
CA SER A 134 -8.58 -29.94 55.73
C SER A 134 -8.66 -30.38 54.27
N SER A 135 -9.47 -31.40 53.97
CA SER A 135 -9.71 -31.86 52.59
C SER A 135 -10.39 -30.78 51.73
N ILE A 136 -11.37 -30.06 52.29
CA ILE A 136 -12.08 -28.95 51.63
C ILE A 136 -11.12 -27.77 51.43
N ASP A 137 -10.27 -27.45 52.41
CA ASP A 137 -9.28 -26.37 52.28
C ASP A 137 -8.27 -26.67 51.16
N VAL A 138 -7.82 -27.93 51.04
CA VAL A 138 -6.98 -28.37 49.92
C VAL A 138 -7.73 -28.24 48.59
N GLN A 139 -9.01 -28.64 48.53
CA GLN A 139 -9.83 -28.47 47.32
C GLN A 139 -10.02 -26.99 46.96
N ILE A 140 -10.35 -26.11 47.91
CA ILE A 140 -10.49 -24.67 47.70
C ILE A 140 -9.19 -24.08 47.17
N LYS A 141 -8.05 -24.48 47.74
CA LYS A 141 -6.73 -24.03 47.27
C LYS A 141 -6.47 -24.49 45.82
N SER A 142 -6.76 -25.75 45.50
CA SER A 142 -6.61 -26.28 44.13
C SER A 142 -7.52 -25.55 43.12
N LEU A 143 -8.78 -25.27 43.49
CA LEU A 143 -9.74 -24.57 42.64
C LEU A 143 -9.36 -23.11 42.45
N LYS A 144 -8.83 -22.43 43.49
CA LYS A 144 -8.28 -21.08 43.35
C LYS A 144 -7.10 -21.06 42.39
N GLN A 145 -6.17 -22.00 42.53
CA GLN A 145 -5.03 -22.10 41.61
C GLN A 145 -5.50 -22.34 40.17
N ARG A 146 -6.47 -23.22 39.97
CA ARG A 146 -7.06 -23.49 38.65
C ARG A 146 -7.80 -22.28 38.07
N LYS A 147 -8.50 -21.51 38.91
CA LYS A 147 -9.13 -20.25 38.51
C LYS A 147 -8.07 -19.24 38.04
N ASP A 148 -6.98 -19.09 38.78
CA ASP A 148 -5.90 -18.16 38.43
C ASP A 148 -5.19 -18.59 37.14
N GLU A 149 -4.98 -19.89 36.92
CA GLU A 149 -4.47 -20.43 35.66
C GLU A 149 -5.40 -20.15 34.47
N ILE A 150 -6.70 -20.38 34.63
CA ILE A 150 -7.69 -20.08 33.58
C ILE A 150 -7.72 -18.58 33.30
N LYS A 151 -7.66 -17.73 34.34
CA LYS A 151 -7.63 -16.28 34.17
C LYS A 151 -6.40 -15.83 33.38
N LYS A 152 -5.23 -16.39 33.66
CA LYS A 152 -4.01 -16.15 32.86
C LYS A 152 -4.18 -16.59 31.41
N LYS A 153 -4.81 -17.74 31.15
CA LYS A 153 -5.11 -18.20 29.78
C LYS A 153 -6.07 -17.25 29.06
N ILE A 154 -7.09 -16.74 29.75
CA ILE A 154 -8.01 -15.74 29.19
C ILE A 154 -7.26 -14.47 28.79
N GLU A 155 -6.41 -13.95 29.68
CA GLU A 155 -5.60 -12.76 29.38
C GLU A 155 -4.64 -13.00 28.20
N GLU A 156 -4.05 -14.21 28.10
CA GLU A 156 -3.23 -14.59 26.95
C GLU A 156 -4.04 -14.62 25.65
N TYR A 157 -5.22 -15.22 25.65
CA TYR A 157 -6.09 -15.26 24.47
C TYR A 157 -6.64 -13.89 24.08
N GLN A 158 -6.97 -13.04 25.05
CA GLN A 158 -7.38 -11.66 24.80
C GLN A 158 -6.27 -10.88 24.10
N LYS A 159 -5.02 -10.99 24.61
CA LYS A 159 -3.86 -10.39 23.94
C LYS A 159 -3.66 -10.94 22.53
N LYS A 160 -3.86 -12.25 22.30
CA LYS A 160 -3.79 -12.82 20.94
C LYS A 160 -4.87 -12.21 20.06
N LEU A 161 -6.11 -12.13 20.52
CA LEU A 161 -7.26 -11.58 19.79
C LEU A 161 -7.03 -10.12 19.41
N GLU A 162 -6.48 -9.31 20.32
CA GLU A 162 -6.11 -7.92 20.06
C GLU A 162 -5.02 -7.78 18.98
N ASN A 163 -4.15 -8.78 18.85
CA ASN A 163 -3.08 -8.79 17.85
C ASN A 163 -3.52 -9.39 16.49
N ILE A 164 -4.66 -10.08 16.41
CA ILE A 164 -5.14 -10.69 15.15
C ILE A 164 -5.27 -9.66 14.01
N PRO A 165 -5.87 -8.47 14.20
CA PRO A 165 -6.00 -7.49 13.12
C PRO A 165 -4.64 -6.99 12.59
N LEU A 166 -3.62 -6.93 13.46
CA LEU A 166 -2.27 -6.55 13.04
C LEU A 166 -1.64 -7.65 12.18
N VAL A 167 -1.78 -8.92 12.59
CA VAL A 167 -1.31 -10.08 11.82
C VAL A 167 -2.04 -10.21 10.48
N GLU A 168 -3.35 -9.96 10.46
CA GLU A 168 -4.14 -9.95 9.22
C GLU A 168 -3.69 -8.84 8.28
N LYS A 169 -3.45 -7.63 8.81
CA LYS A 169 -2.90 -6.52 8.03
C LYS A 169 -1.54 -6.86 7.44
N THR A 170 -0.61 -7.41 8.23
CA THR A 170 0.72 -7.78 7.71
C THR A 170 0.64 -8.92 6.69
N TYR A 171 -0.24 -9.88 6.91
CA TYR A 171 -0.51 -10.96 5.97
C TYR A 171 -1.04 -10.43 4.62
N ASN A 172 -2.02 -9.53 4.65
CA ASN A 172 -2.58 -8.94 3.43
C ASN A 172 -1.55 -8.09 2.67
N LEU A 173 -0.70 -7.34 3.38
CA LEU A 173 0.41 -6.62 2.76
C LEU A 173 1.39 -7.59 2.07
N LEU A 174 1.78 -8.66 2.76
CA LEU A 174 2.68 -9.68 2.22
C LEU A 174 2.07 -10.39 0.99
N LEU A 175 0.77 -10.66 1.01
CA LEU A 175 0.05 -11.25 -0.11
C LEU A 175 0.04 -10.32 -1.33
N SER A 176 -0.26 -9.03 -1.12
CA SER A 176 -0.22 -8.02 -2.18
C SER A 176 1.19 -7.87 -2.77
N ASP A 177 2.22 -7.87 -1.92
CA ASP A 177 3.62 -7.81 -2.37
C ASP A 177 4.02 -9.05 -3.17
N TYR A 178 3.60 -10.23 -2.72
CA TYR A 178 3.80 -11.49 -3.44
C TYR A 178 3.13 -11.45 -4.83
N GLU A 179 1.87 -11.03 -4.92
CA GLU A 179 1.14 -10.93 -6.19
C GLU A 179 1.78 -9.93 -7.14
N ASN A 180 2.18 -8.75 -6.64
CA ASN A 180 2.89 -7.75 -7.45
C ASN A 180 4.25 -8.27 -7.94
N THR A 181 4.99 -8.98 -7.09
CA THR A 181 6.30 -9.55 -7.44
C THR A 181 6.13 -10.64 -8.51
N ARG A 182 5.12 -11.49 -8.36
CA ARG A 182 4.78 -12.53 -9.34
C ARG A 182 4.37 -11.92 -10.69
N ARG A 183 3.58 -10.84 -10.69
CA ARG A 183 3.19 -10.13 -11.92
C ARG A 183 4.42 -9.56 -12.63
N LYS A 184 5.30 -8.86 -11.90
CA LYS A 184 6.56 -8.31 -12.45
C LYS A 184 7.47 -9.41 -12.99
N TYR A 185 7.56 -10.55 -12.30
CA TYR A 185 8.33 -11.69 -12.78
C TYR A 185 7.81 -12.20 -14.12
N ASN A 186 6.49 -12.39 -14.25
CA ASN A 186 5.88 -12.81 -15.51
C ASN A 186 6.13 -11.79 -16.63
N GLU A 187 5.92 -10.49 -16.37
CA GLU A 187 6.19 -9.43 -17.35
C GLU A 187 7.66 -9.41 -17.81
N LEU A 188 8.61 -9.63 -16.89
CA LEU A 188 10.03 -9.73 -17.22
C LEU A 188 10.34 -10.99 -18.03
N MET A 189 9.68 -12.11 -17.74
CA MET A 189 9.82 -13.34 -18.50
C MET A 189 9.32 -13.17 -19.93
N ASP A 190 8.15 -12.53 -20.11
CA ASP A 190 7.57 -12.25 -21.43
C ASP A 190 8.49 -11.34 -22.25
N LYS A 191 9.00 -10.26 -21.64
CA LYS A 191 9.98 -9.37 -22.29
C LYS A 191 11.28 -10.07 -22.64
N LEU A 192 11.75 -10.98 -21.80
CA LEU A 192 12.94 -11.78 -22.08
C LEU A 192 12.69 -12.71 -23.27
N MET A 193 11.52 -13.34 -23.35
CA MET A 193 11.15 -14.16 -24.50
C MET A 193 11.08 -13.33 -25.79
N GLU A 194 10.44 -12.16 -25.74
CA GLU A 194 10.36 -11.23 -26.88
C GLU A 194 11.76 -10.78 -27.34
N ALA A 195 12.62 -10.39 -26.40
CA ALA A 195 14.00 -10.01 -26.70
C ALA A 195 14.81 -11.18 -27.30
N LYS A 196 14.61 -12.41 -26.81
CA LYS A 196 15.24 -13.61 -27.40
C LYS A 196 14.76 -13.87 -28.82
N ILE A 197 13.46 -13.75 -29.08
CA ILE A 197 12.89 -13.91 -30.42
C ILE A 197 13.46 -12.84 -31.36
N ALA A 198 13.53 -11.58 -30.90
CA ALA A 198 14.11 -10.49 -31.67
C ALA A 198 15.60 -10.73 -31.98
N GLN A 199 16.37 -11.15 -30.98
CA GLN A 199 17.78 -11.52 -31.15
C GLN A 199 17.94 -12.69 -32.15
N GLU A 200 17.14 -13.75 -32.02
CA GLU A 200 17.19 -14.89 -32.95
C GLU A 200 16.80 -14.47 -34.38
N LEU A 201 15.88 -13.53 -34.55
CA LEU A 201 15.51 -12.98 -35.85
C LEU A 201 16.65 -12.17 -36.50
N GLU A 202 17.37 -11.41 -35.69
CA GLU A 202 18.57 -10.67 -36.10
C GLU A 202 19.72 -11.62 -36.45
N GLU A 203 20.04 -12.58 -35.57
CA GLU A 203 21.09 -13.58 -35.78
C GLU A 203 20.82 -14.48 -36.99
N SER A 204 19.56 -14.89 -37.19
CA SER A 204 19.16 -15.69 -38.35
C SER A 204 19.14 -14.90 -39.67
N GLN A 205 19.49 -13.61 -39.64
CA GLN A 205 19.46 -12.70 -40.80
C GLN A 205 18.11 -12.75 -41.54
N ARG A 206 17.03 -13.05 -40.81
CA ARG A 206 15.64 -13.01 -41.28
C ARG A 206 14.99 -11.65 -41.03
N GLY A 207 15.76 -10.64 -40.64
CA GLY A 207 15.37 -9.25 -40.80
C GLY A 207 15.00 -8.99 -42.26
N GLU A 208 13.92 -8.23 -42.48
CA GLU A 208 13.27 -7.93 -43.76
C GLU A 208 14.22 -8.04 -44.96
N ARG A 209 14.30 -9.24 -45.55
CA ARG A 209 15.04 -9.43 -46.80
C ARG A 209 14.20 -8.76 -47.87
N PHE A 210 14.49 -7.50 -48.16
CA PHE A 210 13.93 -6.81 -49.32
C PHE A 210 14.39 -7.56 -50.57
N VAL A 211 13.55 -8.49 -51.03
CA VAL A 211 13.71 -9.11 -52.33
C VAL A 211 13.23 -8.08 -53.34
N ILE A 212 14.12 -7.64 -54.22
CA ILE A 212 13.76 -6.77 -55.35
C ILE A 212 12.92 -7.62 -56.29
N ILE A 213 11.59 -7.48 -56.21
CA ILE A 213 10.64 -8.18 -57.10
C ILE A 213 10.65 -7.51 -58.48
N ASP A 214 10.68 -6.18 -58.51
CA ASP A 214 10.71 -5.38 -59.73
C ASP A 214 11.66 -4.18 -59.57
N PRO A 215 12.77 -4.13 -60.32
CA PRO A 215 13.69 -3.00 -60.27
C PRO A 215 13.07 -1.73 -60.87
N PRO A 216 13.51 -0.54 -60.43
CA PRO A 216 12.99 0.72 -60.96
C PRO A 216 13.32 0.88 -62.45
N LEU A 217 12.28 1.02 -63.27
CA LEU A 217 12.40 1.27 -64.70
C LEU A 217 12.69 2.75 -64.97
N VAL A 218 13.71 3.03 -65.77
CA VAL A 218 13.96 4.38 -66.28
C VAL A 218 12.87 4.77 -67.28
N PRO A 219 12.31 6.00 -67.20
CA PRO A 219 11.24 6.41 -68.09
C PRO A 219 11.74 6.55 -69.52
N GLN A 220 11.14 5.81 -70.47
CA GLN A 220 11.49 5.86 -71.90
C GLN A 220 11.07 7.18 -72.57
N LYS A 221 10.21 7.98 -71.93
CA LYS A 221 9.72 9.26 -72.45
C LYS A 221 9.79 10.32 -71.37
N PRO A 222 10.18 11.57 -71.72
CA PRO A 222 10.17 12.67 -70.77
C PRO A 222 8.74 12.96 -70.31
N VAL A 223 8.53 13.00 -69.00
CA VAL A 223 7.20 13.27 -68.40
C VAL A 223 6.81 14.74 -68.57
N LYS A 224 7.78 15.66 -68.44
CA LYS A 224 7.61 17.10 -68.60
C LYS A 224 8.91 17.73 -69.16
N PRO A 225 8.84 18.82 -69.93
CA PRO A 225 7.65 19.49 -70.48
C PRO A 225 7.11 18.82 -71.76
N LYS A 226 5.82 19.01 -72.07
CA LYS A 226 5.18 18.51 -73.31
C LYS A 226 5.62 19.34 -74.53
N ARG A 227 6.80 19.03 -75.08
CA ARG A 227 7.47 19.80 -76.15
C ARG A 227 6.55 20.10 -77.35
N LEU A 228 5.80 19.12 -77.84
CA LEU A 228 4.88 19.30 -78.98
C LEU A 228 3.78 20.34 -78.72
N ALA A 229 3.22 20.38 -77.50
CA ALA A 229 2.20 21.35 -77.15
C ALA A 229 2.76 22.78 -77.14
N ILE A 230 3.97 22.95 -76.58
CA ILE A 230 4.65 24.25 -76.52
C ILE A 230 4.97 24.76 -77.93
N THR A 231 5.51 23.90 -78.80
CA THR A 231 5.82 24.28 -80.19
C THR A 231 4.57 24.66 -80.96
N PHE A 232 3.46 23.92 -80.81
CA PHE A 232 2.20 24.24 -81.50
C PHE A 232 1.61 25.57 -81.02
N ILE A 233 1.59 25.81 -79.72
CA ILE A 233 1.13 27.09 -79.15
C ILE A 233 2.01 28.24 -79.64
N GLY A 234 3.34 28.07 -79.63
CA GLY A 234 4.28 29.06 -80.13
C GLY A 234 4.06 29.39 -81.60
N PHE A 235 3.80 28.38 -82.44
CA PHE A 235 3.49 28.57 -83.86
C PHE A 235 2.19 29.37 -84.06
N VAL A 236 1.11 29.02 -83.35
CA VAL A 236 -0.17 29.73 -83.43
C VAL A 236 -0.02 31.19 -82.96
N LEU A 237 0.71 31.42 -81.87
CA LEU A 237 0.98 32.77 -81.37
C LEU A 237 1.84 33.59 -82.34
N ALA A 238 2.86 33.00 -82.95
CA ALA A 238 3.70 33.69 -83.93
C ALA A 238 2.91 34.08 -85.18
N LEU A 239 2.05 33.19 -85.67
CA LEU A 239 1.18 33.45 -86.82
C LEU A 239 0.16 34.54 -86.49
N GLY A 240 -0.49 34.44 -85.33
CA GLY A 240 -1.41 35.47 -84.83
C GLY A 240 -0.74 36.83 -84.66
N ALA A 241 0.45 36.87 -84.06
CA ALA A 241 1.24 38.09 -83.90
C ALA A 241 1.68 38.69 -85.25
N GLY A 242 2.05 37.85 -86.23
CA GLY A 242 2.39 38.30 -87.57
C GLY A 242 1.21 38.97 -88.29
N ILE A 243 0.03 38.36 -88.25
CA ILE A 243 -1.20 38.95 -88.81
C ILE A 243 -1.57 40.23 -88.08
N ALA A 244 -1.52 40.24 -86.74
CA ALA A 244 -1.82 41.42 -85.94
C ALA A 244 -0.83 42.56 -86.24
N CYS A 245 0.46 42.26 -86.40
CA CYS A 245 1.48 43.25 -86.76
C CYS A 245 1.23 43.83 -88.16
N LEU A 246 0.89 42.99 -89.14
CA LEU A 246 0.55 43.45 -90.49
C LEU A 246 -0.69 44.34 -90.49
N ALA A 247 -1.76 43.93 -89.79
CA ALA A 247 -2.97 44.75 -89.66
C ALA A 247 -2.69 46.08 -88.93
N PHE A 248 -1.83 46.05 -87.92
CA PHE A 248 -1.40 47.25 -87.19
C PHE A 248 -0.56 48.20 -88.05
N MET A 249 0.35 47.67 -88.87
CA MET A 249 1.12 48.45 -89.84
C MET A 249 0.20 49.08 -90.90
N GLU A 250 -0.79 48.33 -91.41
CA GLU A 250 -1.76 48.85 -92.38
C GLU A 250 -2.66 49.92 -91.74
N TYR A 251 -3.06 49.76 -90.48
CA TYR A 251 -3.86 50.75 -89.76
C TYR A 251 -3.14 52.10 -89.56
N ILE A 252 -1.81 52.09 -89.42
CA ILE A 252 -0.99 53.31 -89.26
C ILE A 252 -0.63 53.93 -90.61
N ASP A 253 -0.73 53.17 -91.71
CA ASP A 253 -0.39 53.66 -93.04
C ASP A 253 -1.53 54.51 -93.63
N HIS A 254 -1.33 55.84 -93.63
CA HIS A 254 -2.27 56.80 -94.23
C HIS A 254 -2.00 57.09 -95.71
N SER A 255 -1.20 56.27 -96.39
CA SER A 255 -0.93 56.44 -97.82
C SER A 255 -2.13 56.01 -98.67
N ILE A 256 -2.45 56.81 -99.70
CA ILE A 256 -3.49 56.48 -100.67
C ILE A 256 -2.91 55.48 -101.68
N LYS A 257 -3.46 54.25 -101.70
CA LYS A 257 -2.97 53.11 -102.49
C LYS A 257 -3.83 52.81 -103.70
N SER A 258 -5.09 53.24 -103.71
CA SER A 258 -6.03 52.97 -104.79
C SER A 258 -6.69 54.24 -105.34
N PRO A 259 -7.02 54.29 -106.65
CA PRO A 259 -7.77 55.39 -107.23
C PRO A 259 -9.18 55.54 -106.60
N GLU A 260 -9.78 54.45 -106.16
CA GLU A 260 -11.06 54.44 -105.44
C GLU A 260 -10.95 55.15 -104.07
N GLU A 261 -9.84 54.97 -103.33
CA GLU A 261 -9.61 55.67 -102.05
C GLU A 261 -9.54 57.20 -102.23
N VAL A 262 -8.98 57.68 -103.35
CA VAL A 262 -8.97 59.12 -103.69
C VAL A 262 -10.38 59.63 -103.94
N GLN A 263 -11.20 58.84 -104.64
CA GLN A 263 -12.59 59.19 -104.95
C GLN A 263 -13.43 59.27 -103.68
N GLU A 264 -13.27 58.34 -102.74
CA GLU A 264 -13.95 58.39 -101.43
C GLU A 264 -13.52 59.61 -100.60
N LEU A 265 -12.22 59.96 -100.62
CA LEU A 265 -11.69 61.08 -99.84
C LEU A 265 -12.15 62.45 -100.37
N ILE A 266 -12.21 62.61 -101.70
CA ILE A 266 -12.47 63.90 -102.36
C ILE A 266 -13.95 64.03 -102.80
N ASN A 267 -14.69 62.92 -102.90
CA ASN A 267 -16.10 62.83 -103.27
C ASN A 267 -16.42 63.35 -104.69
N ILE A 268 -15.48 63.18 -105.63
CA ILE A 268 -15.58 63.58 -107.03
C ILE A 268 -15.37 62.35 -107.93
N PRO A 269 -16.16 62.16 -109.01
CA PRO A 269 -15.97 61.03 -109.92
C PRO A 269 -14.60 61.07 -110.61
N LEU A 270 -13.85 59.97 -110.52
CA LEU A 270 -12.58 59.79 -111.23
C LEU A 270 -12.84 59.30 -112.65
N TYR A 271 -12.41 60.06 -113.66
CA TYR A 271 -12.65 59.73 -115.08
C TYR A 271 -11.54 58.89 -115.71
N ILE A 272 -10.28 59.07 -115.29
CA ILE A 272 -9.11 58.40 -115.86
C ILE A 272 -8.08 58.16 -114.74
N SER A 273 -7.53 56.94 -114.68
CA SER A 273 -6.33 56.62 -113.90
C SER A 273 -5.17 56.34 -114.87
N ILE A 274 -4.02 56.97 -114.63
CA ILE A 274 -2.80 56.69 -115.40
C ILE A 274 -2.06 55.56 -114.67
N PRO A 275 -1.87 54.39 -115.30
CA PRO A 275 -1.14 53.31 -114.66
C PRO A 275 0.32 53.70 -114.44
N TYR A 276 0.87 53.31 -113.30
CA TYR A 276 2.28 53.51 -113.00
C TYR A 276 3.15 52.65 -113.94
N ILE A 277 4.03 53.29 -114.73
CA ILE A 277 4.96 52.62 -115.64
C ILE A 277 6.31 52.46 -114.92
N GLU A 278 6.67 51.23 -114.60
CA GLU A 278 7.93 50.91 -113.92
C GLU A 278 9.14 51.13 -114.83
N THR A 279 10.15 51.83 -114.33
CA THR A 279 11.44 52.01 -115.00
C THR A 279 12.29 50.74 -114.89
N GLU A 280 13.19 50.47 -115.85
CA GLU A 280 14.09 49.30 -115.79
C GLU A 280 15.00 49.29 -114.55
N GLU A 281 15.35 50.45 -113.99
CA GLU A 281 16.07 50.56 -112.71
C GLU A 281 15.20 50.13 -111.51
N GLU A 282 13.92 50.49 -111.51
CA GLU A 282 12.95 50.12 -110.47
C GLU A 282 12.67 48.61 -110.49
N LYS A 283 12.49 48.02 -111.69
CA LYS A 283 12.36 46.57 -111.86
C LYS A 283 13.57 45.82 -111.32
N ARG A 284 14.79 46.31 -111.59
CA ARG A 284 16.03 45.71 -111.04
C ARG A 284 16.07 45.82 -109.51
N ARG A 285 15.66 46.95 -108.94
CA ARG A 285 15.59 47.15 -107.49
C ARG A 285 14.54 46.25 -106.83
N GLN A 286 13.37 46.08 -107.44
CA GLN A 286 12.33 45.16 -106.97
C GLN A 286 12.81 43.70 -107.04
N LYS A 287 13.44 43.26 -108.15
CA LYS A 287 14.01 41.92 -108.26
C LYS A 287 15.07 41.65 -107.19
N LYS A 288 15.92 42.64 -106.86
CA LYS A 288 16.87 42.54 -105.74
C LYS A 288 16.15 42.41 -104.39
N LYS A 289 15.09 43.18 -104.13
CA LYS A 289 14.29 43.08 -102.91
C LYS A 289 13.60 41.71 -102.80
N GLN A 290 13.02 41.21 -103.89
CA GLN A 290 12.40 39.89 -103.95
C GLN A 290 13.41 38.77 -103.72
N LEU A 291 14.61 38.88 -104.31
CA LEU A 291 15.68 37.91 -104.11
C LEU A 291 16.20 37.91 -102.66
N LEU A 292 16.34 39.09 -102.05
CA LEU A 292 16.66 39.22 -100.61
C LEU A 292 15.56 38.61 -99.74
N PHE A 293 14.29 38.84 -100.08
CA PHE A 293 13.15 38.28 -99.36
C PHE A 293 13.13 36.74 -99.43
N ILE A 294 13.34 36.17 -100.63
CA ILE A 294 13.46 34.72 -100.83
C ILE A 294 14.65 34.16 -100.03
N LEU A 295 15.79 34.86 -100.01
CA LEU A 295 16.96 34.47 -99.24
C LEU A 295 16.68 34.49 -97.73
N CYS A 296 16.01 35.53 -97.22
CA CYS A 296 15.58 35.61 -95.83
C CYS A 296 14.63 34.46 -95.45
N ILE A 297 13.64 34.16 -96.30
CA ILE A 297 12.74 33.01 -96.09
C ILE A 297 13.54 31.70 -96.06
N GLY A 298 14.46 31.50 -97.00
CA GLY A 298 15.33 30.33 -97.04
C GLY A 298 16.15 30.17 -95.76
N LEU A 299 16.72 31.26 -95.24
CA LEU A 299 17.49 31.27 -94.00
C LEU A 299 16.63 30.93 -92.77
N ILE A 300 15.38 31.44 -92.71
CA ILE A 300 14.43 31.10 -91.65
C ILE A 300 14.07 29.60 -91.69
N ILE A 301 13.86 29.03 -92.88
CA ILE A 301 13.57 27.60 -93.05
C ILE A 301 14.77 26.75 -92.58
N ILE A 302 15.99 27.13 -92.95
CA ILE A 302 17.21 26.44 -92.52
C ILE A 302 17.35 26.49 -90.99
N LEU A 303 17.15 27.65 -90.39
CA LEU A 303 17.18 27.81 -88.93
C LEU A 303 16.11 26.96 -88.24
N ALA A 304 14.89 26.91 -88.80
CA ALA A 304 13.81 26.08 -88.29
C ALA A 304 14.14 24.59 -88.35
N LEU A 305 14.81 24.12 -89.42
CA LEU A 305 15.27 22.74 -89.55
C LEU A 305 16.37 22.40 -88.52
N ILE A 306 17.30 23.32 -88.27
CA ILE A 306 18.34 23.15 -87.24
C ILE A 306 17.71 23.08 -85.84
N LEU A 307 16.77 23.98 -85.53
CA LEU A 307 16.02 23.96 -84.28
C LEU A 307 15.22 22.66 -84.11
N PHE A 308 14.57 22.19 -85.18
CA PHE A 308 13.84 20.93 -85.15
C PHE A 308 14.78 19.74 -84.88
N HIS A 309 15.95 19.71 -85.54
CA HIS A 309 16.97 18.68 -85.35
C HIS A 309 17.43 18.60 -83.89
N PHE A 310 17.73 19.75 -83.27
CA PHE A 310 18.29 19.79 -81.92
C PHE A 310 17.23 19.61 -80.82
N PHE A 311 16.04 20.19 -80.99
CA PHE A 311 15.05 20.30 -79.91
C PHE A 311 13.96 19.22 -79.93
N VAL A 312 13.61 18.72 -81.12
CA VAL A 312 12.51 17.76 -81.28
C VAL A 312 13.05 16.36 -81.57
N MET A 313 13.77 16.21 -82.68
CA MET A 313 14.23 14.91 -83.14
C MET A 313 15.33 15.10 -84.20
N PRO A 314 16.43 14.33 -84.14
CA PRO A 314 17.42 14.32 -85.21
C PRO A 314 16.74 13.99 -86.54
N LEU A 315 17.08 14.77 -87.58
CA LEU A 315 16.50 14.68 -88.93
C LEU A 315 16.59 13.25 -89.50
N ASP A 316 17.66 12.53 -89.19
CA ASP A 316 17.87 11.15 -89.65
C ASP A 316 16.79 10.21 -89.10
N ILE A 317 16.48 10.32 -87.81
CA ILE A 317 15.48 9.45 -87.17
C ILE A 317 14.06 9.88 -87.58
N PHE A 318 13.85 11.18 -87.82
CA PHE A 318 12.58 11.67 -88.38
C PHE A 318 12.34 11.09 -89.79
N TRP A 319 13.35 11.13 -90.67
CA TRP A 319 13.27 10.58 -92.02
C TRP A 319 12.95 9.08 -92.01
N ILE A 320 13.60 8.31 -91.14
CA ILE A 320 13.33 6.88 -90.98
C ILE A 320 11.89 6.63 -90.48
N LYS A 321 11.40 7.42 -89.53
CA LYS A 321 10.00 7.31 -89.05
C LYS A 321 9.00 7.67 -90.15
N LEU A 322 9.29 8.70 -90.94
CA LEU A 322 8.43 9.15 -92.04
C LEU A 322 8.35 8.07 -93.11
N GLN A 323 9.50 7.50 -93.53
CA GLN A 323 9.56 6.39 -94.47
C GLN A 323 8.77 5.18 -93.97
N ARG A 324 8.91 4.83 -92.69
CA ARG A 324 8.18 3.71 -92.08
C ARG A 324 6.67 3.93 -92.00
N LYS A 325 6.24 5.19 -91.90
CA LYS A 325 4.81 5.54 -91.86
C LYS A 325 4.21 5.57 -93.26
N ILE A 326 4.96 6.07 -94.24
CA ILE A 326 4.57 6.05 -95.66
C ILE A 326 4.49 4.61 -96.17
N SER A 327 5.46 3.75 -95.82
CA SER A 327 5.42 2.34 -96.24
C SER A 327 4.26 1.55 -95.61
N ARG A 328 3.82 1.92 -94.40
CA ARG A 328 2.61 1.35 -93.76
C ARG A 328 1.27 1.87 -94.29
N ILE A 329 1.30 2.93 -95.11
CA ILE A 329 0.11 3.49 -95.75
C ILE A 329 -0.05 2.92 -97.18
N PHE A 330 1.06 2.51 -97.79
CA PHE A 330 1.11 1.92 -99.14
C PHE A 330 1.11 0.37 -99.16
N ILE A 331 0.97 -0.26 -97.99
CA ILE A 331 0.70 -1.68 -97.77
C ILE A 331 -0.55 -1.73 -96.89
#